data_AF-A0A7S2BDI3-F1
#
_entry.id   AF-A0A7S2BDI3-F1
#
_cell.length_a   1.000
_cell.length_b   1.000
_cell.length_c   1.000
_cell.angle_alpha   90.00
_cell.angle_beta   90.00
_cell.angle_gamma   90.00
#
_symmetry.space_group_name_H-M   'P 1'
#
loop_
_entity.id
_entity.type
_entity.pdbx_description
1 polymer ?
#
loop_
_entity_poly.entity_id
_entity_poly.type
_entity_poly.pdbx_seq_one_letter_code
_entity_poly.pdbx_strand_id
1 'polypeptide(L)'
;EATVDDPAARRVLHAIADCALATTRTNVFVPGRQALALRIDSSLMLHPSSPKAAGSEKPYTTIFVAGRRFAGFHVRYRDVARGGLRLVVPSSRDVHAMELQRCHDEAQTLALAQQLKNKDIPEGGSKAVVLVEPHRATDKDLVTRRCVRAFVNSLLDLSVPHASFAETVVDRHAGGRSHPELLFLGPDENIIPEDIEWIYSEARRRGHPSPASFMSSKANAGINHKTYGVTSEGVAVFLDIALRRCGLHPSETGRPFTVKLSGGPSGDVAGNALKVLHRMYLGDEGCKVVGMCDGTAVAEDPNGLSWSELLRLVNSGLPLAEYDTNALSPTGVLVLTDNNPEGVRRRNTFPLKVRADAFLPAGGRPGTINADNVGGFFHLADDGSDRKVPCCPLIVEGANLYITPEARDAMWRTAGVTVVKDSSANKSGVTTSSFEVLASLLLTEEEFVDHKESIVHGVLERLREQAALEAELLFDEREKSGMALPKISERLSAAIIRLHDLIEQRLHEGCPDAGKEMWQRAGVQAALFAHLPEGVIRDMVKKEPERWDAVPLSYRASIVASRIASRAIYSNGLGWAERVESDDALMDAVLAWVDAA
;
A
#
# COMPACT_ATOMS: atom_id res chain seq x y z
N GLU A 1 -14.54 32.28 26.11
CA GLU A 1 -13.88 33.27 25.24
C GLU A 1 -13.65 34.61 25.94
N ALA A 2 -14.71 35.23 26.49
CA ALA A 2 -14.66 36.54 27.17
C ALA A 2 -13.67 36.65 28.37
N THR A 3 -13.11 35.53 28.83
CA THR A 3 -12.20 35.45 29.99
C THR A 3 -10.79 34.99 29.62
N VAL A 4 -10.47 34.84 28.32
CA VAL A 4 -9.14 34.39 27.86
C VAL A 4 -8.40 35.57 27.25
N ASP A 5 -7.45 36.12 28.00
CA ASP A 5 -6.74 37.36 27.64
C ASP A 5 -5.61 37.13 26.62
N ASP A 6 -5.01 35.94 26.60
CA ASP A 6 -3.95 35.58 25.64
C ASP A 6 -4.54 35.19 24.26
N PRO A 7 -4.18 35.90 23.18
CA PRO A 7 -4.62 35.56 21.82
C PRO A 7 -4.22 34.14 21.37
N ALA A 8 -3.09 33.60 21.84
CA ALA A 8 -2.67 32.25 21.49
C ALA A 8 -3.57 31.20 22.19
N ALA A 9 -3.79 31.35 23.49
CA ALA A 9 -4.75 30.54 24.24
C ALA A 9 -6.16 30.61 23.65
N ARG A 10 -6.61 31.77 23.16
CA ARG A 10 -7.90 31.92 22.50
C ARG A 10 -7.97 31.10 21.20
N ARG A 11 -6.95 31.15 20.35
CA ARG A 11 -6.87 30.31 19.13
C ARG A 11 -6.92 28.82 19.46
N VAL A 12 -6.20 28.39 20.50
CA VAL A 12 -6.23 26.99 20.96
C VAL A 12 -7.63 26.60 21.43
N LEU A 13 -8.31 27.46 22.19
CA LEU A 13 -9.67 27.21 22.66
C LEU A 13 -10.67 27.08 21.50
N HIS A 14 -10.59 27.95 20.49
CA HIS A 14 -11.43 27.84 19.29
C HIS A 14 -11.16 26.53 18.54
N ALA A 15 -9.89 26.17 18.32
CA ALA A 15 -9.54 24.92 17.65
C ALA A 15 -10.09 23.69 18.40
N ILE A 16 -10.05 23.69 19.74
CA ILE A 16 -10.65 22.63 20.56
C ILE A 16 -12.17 22.59 20.38
N ALA A 17 -12.84 23.74 20.38
CA ALA A 17 -14.28 23.83 20.18
C ALA A 17 -14.68 23.34 18.77
N ASP A 18 -13.94 23.74 17.75
CA ASP A 18 -14.16 23.30 16.36
C ASP A 18 -13.98 21.79 16.23
N CYS A 19 -12.96 21.21 16.87
CA CYS A 19 -12.75 19.75 16.92
C CYS A 19 -13.94 19.03 17.58
N ALA A 20 -14.45 19.57 18.68
CA ALA A 20 -15.59 19.00 19.39
C ALA A 20 -16.89 19.08 18.56
N LEU A 21 -17.09 20.18 17.84
CA LEU A 21 -18.24 20.38 16.95
C LEU A 21 -18.17 19.48 15.70
N ALA A 22 -16.97 19.30 15.14
CA ALA A 22 -16.70 18.42 14.00
C ALA A 22 -16.66 16.92 14.37
N THR A 23 -16.74 16.58 15.67
CA THR A 23 -16.78 15.17 16.10
C THR A 23 -18.13 14.56 15.77
N THR A 24 -18.09 13.55 14.91
CA THR A 24 -19.25 12.79 14.41
C THR A 24 -19.49 11.51 15.21
N ARG A 25 -18.43 10.89 15.75
CA ARG A 25 -18.54 9.72 16.64
C ARG A 25 -17.51 9.77 17.79
N THR A 26 -17.86 9.37 19.00
CA THR A 26 -16.91 9.33 20.14
C THR A 26 -17.21 8.29 21.20
N ASN A 27 -16.16 7.80 21.88
CA ASN A 27 -16.24 6.91 23.04
C ASN A 27 -16.20 7.64 24.40
N VAL A 28 -16.33 8.99 24.44
CA VAL A 28 -16.25 9.81 25.68
C VAL A 28 -17.15 9.30 26.81
N PHE A 29 -18.28 8.68 26.52
CA PHE A 29 -19.22 8.20 27.54
C PHE A 29 -19.12 6.69 27.79
N VAL A 30 -18.20 5.99 27.11
CA VAL A 30 -17.96 4.57 27.32
C VAL A 30 -17.26 4.36 28.67
N PRO A 31 -17.86 3.58 29.60
CA PRO A 31 -17.24 3.26 30.88
C PRO A 31 -15.97 2.42 30.70
N GLY A 32 -14.93 2.71 31.48
CA GLY A 32 -13.68 1.92 31.44
C GLY A 32 -12.87 2.06 30.14
N ARG A 33 -13.18 3.04 29.28
CA ARG A 33 -12.38 3.32 28.07
C ARG A 33 -10.90 3.47 28.42
N GLN A 34 -10.03 2.91 27.58
CA GLN A 34 -8.58 2.97 27.78
C GLN A 34 -7.96 4.27 27.24
N ALA A 35 -8.58 4.85 26.21
CA ALA A 35 -8.18 6.10 25.60
C ALA A 35 -9.41 6.84 25.02
N LEU A 36 -9.27 8.15 24.81
CA LEU A 36 -10.27 8.98 24.14
C LEU A 36 -10.18 8.75 22.63
N ALA A 37 -11.33 8.56 21.97
CA ALA A 37 -11.44 8.45 20.52
C ALA A 37 -12.47 9.46 20.00
N LEU A 38 -12.08 10.22 18.96
CA LEU A 38 -12.91 11.20 18.27
C LEU A 38 -12.85 10.93 16.76
N ARG A 39 -13.97 10.55 16.15
CA ARG A 39 -14.14 10.52 14.69
C ARG A 39 -14.51 11.91 14.23
N ILE A 40 -13.59 12.59 13.57
CA ILE A 40 -13.68 14.00 13.22
C ILE A 40 -13.94 14.15 11.71
N ASP A 41 -14.80 15.09 11.36
CA ASP A 41 -14.95 15.53 9.98
C ASP A 41 -13.62 16.07 9.45
N SER A 42 -13.11 15.45 8.39
CA SER A 42 -11.80 15.76 7.83
C SER A 42 -11.71 17.18 7.26
N SER A 43 -12.83 17.84 6.96
CA SER A 43 -12.86 19.23 6.48
C SER A 43 -12.20 20.21 7.46
N LEU A 44 -12.23 19.90 8.76
CA LEU A 44 -11.56 20.71 9.78
C LEU A 44 -10.03 20.66 9.66
N MET A 45 -9.48 19.55 9.13
CA MET A 45 -8.03 19.31 9.05
C MET A 45 -7.43 19.72 7.69
N LEU A 46 -8.25 20.24 6.77
CA LEU A 46 -7.80 20.75 5.48
C LEU A 46 -7.28 22.19 5.64
N HIS A 47 -5.98 22.36 5.87
CA HIS A 47 -5.39 23.70 5.96
C HIS A 47 -5.40 24.40 4.57
N PRO A 48 -6.00 25.60 4.41
CA PRO A 48 -6.10 26.29 3.11
C PRO A 48 -4.76 26.61 2.45
N SER A 49 -3.69 26.75 3.24
CA SER A 49 -2.33 27.03 2.77
C SER A 49 -1.43 25.80 2.66
N SER A 50 -1.95 24.57 2.82
CA SER A 50 -1.20 23.39 2.43
C SER A 50 -1.11 23.40 0.89
N PRO A 51 0.09 23.36 0.28
CA PRO A 51 0.23 23.31 -1.18
C PRO A 51 -0.47 22.11 -1.83
N LYS A 52 -0.97 21.16 -1.02
CA LYS A 52 -1.78 20.01 -1.43
C LYS A 52 -3.29 20.33 -1.54
N ALA A 53 -3.81 21.41 -0.95
CA ALA A 53 -5.26 21.67 -0.83
C ALA A 53 -5.99 21.99 -2.15
N ALA A 54 -5.27 22.45 -3.20
CA ALA A 54 -5.85 22.68 -4.52
C ALA A 54 -5.76 21.40 -5.36
N GLY A 55 -6.80 20.57 -5.32
CA GLY A 55 -6.95 19.38 -6.17
C GLY A 55 -6.57 18.03 -5.54
N SER A 56 -6.09 17.97 -4.29
CA SER A 56 -5.91 16.68 -3.60
C SER A 56 -7.25 16.12 -3.12
N GLU A 57 -7.44 14.83 -3.34
CA GLU A 57 -8.52 14.03 -2.75
C GLU A 57 -8.62 14.26 -1.22
N LYS A 58 -9.84 14.46 -0.72
CA LYS A 58 -10.10 14.70 0.70
C LYS A 58 -10.27 13.36 1.43
N PRO A 59 -9.68 13.18 2.63
CA PRO A 59 -10.00 12.03 3.47
C PRO A 59 -11.51 11.98 3.76
N TYR A 60 -12.07 10.78 3.86
CA TYR A 60 -13.46 10.58 4.26
C TYR A 60 -13.67 10.92 5.74
N THR A 61 -12.75 10.50 6.61
CA THR A 61 -12.74 10.90 8.03
C THR A 61 -11.36 10.68 8.66
N THR A 62 -11.13 11.34 9.79
CA THR A 62 -9.97 11.12 10.65
C THR A 62 -10.44 10.74 12.05
N ILE A 63 -9.93 9.62 12.58
CA ILE A 63 -10.13 9.23 13.98
C ILE A 63 -8.89 9.64 14.76
N PHE A 64 -9.04 10.61 15.66
CA PHE A 64 -8.02 10.97 16.63
C PHE A 64 -8.17 10.14 17.90
N VAL A 65 -7.07 9.57 18.39
CA VAL A 65 -7.04 8.80 19.63
C VAL A 65 -5.96 9.36 20.56
N ALA A 66 -6.35 9.71 21.78
CA ALA A 66 -5.45 10.17 22.83
C ALA A 66 -5.57 9.29 24.06
N GLY A 67 -4.46 8.69 24.49
CA GLY A 67 -4.43 7.84 25.67
C GLY A 67 -3.27 8.16 26.58
N ARG A 68 -3.12 7.35 27.63
CA ARG A 68 -2.00 7.50 28.55
C ARG A 68 -0.69 7.21 27.79
N ARG A 69 0.09 8.27 27.57
CA ARG A 69 1.43 8.25 26.94
C ARG A 69 1.48 8.01 25.43
N PHE A 70 0.39 8.28 24.73
CA PHE A 70 0.40 8.29 23.27
C PHE A 70 -0.70 9.20 22.72
N ALA A 71 -0.48 9.65 21.50
CA ALA A 71 -1.51 10.20 20.63
C ALA A 71 -1.38 9.57 19.25
N GLY A 72 -2.49 9.39 18.55
CA GLY A 72 -2.47 8.79 17.23
C GLY A 72 -3.65 9.20 16.37
N PHE A 73 -3.50 8.96 15.08
CA PHE A 73 -4.50 9.23 14.07
C PHE A 73 -4.74 7.98 13.25
N HIS A 74 -6.00 7.69 12.93
CA HIS A 74 -6.39 6.81 11.85
C HIS A 74 -7.10 7.64 10.77
N VAL A 75 -6.44 7.85 9.64
CA VAL A 75 -6.97 8.61 8.49
C VAL A 75 -7.46 7.61 7.45
N ARG A 76 -8.66 7.80 6.89
CA ARG A 76 -9.16 6.97 5.79
C ARG A 76 -9.82 7.77 4.69
N TYR A 77 -9.71 7.26 3.47
CA TYR A 77 -10.23 7.92 2.26
C TYR A 77 -11.62 7.45 1.86
N ARG A 78 -12.05 6.25 2.24
CA ARG A 78 -13.43 5.78 2.03
C ARG A 78 -14.00 5.20 3.31
N ASP A 79 -15.28 4.88 3.28
CA ASP A 79 -15.95 4.26 4.41
C ASP A 79 -15.43 2.83 4.65
N VAL A 80 -15.47 2.01 3.60
CA VAL A 80 -14.75 0.74 3.53
C VAL A 80 -13.29 1.04 3.25
N ALA A 81 -12.42 0.89 4.24
CA ALA A 81 -11.02 1.23 4.09
C ALA A 81 -10.09 0.29 4.86
N ARG A 82 -8.87 0.15 4.32
CA ARG A 82 -7.83 -0.72 4.86
C ARG A 82 -6.50 -0.02 4.92
N GLY A 83 -5.71 -0.30 5.96
CA GLY A 83 -4.38 0.28 6.06
C GLY A 83 -3.52 -0.17 7.23
N GLY A 84 -2.24 0.21 7.16
CA GLY A 84 -1.24 -0.23 8.13
C GLY A 84 -1.36 0.52 9.46
N LEU A 85 -1.20 -0.19 10.58
CA LEU A 85 -0.99 0.37 11.92
C LEU A 85 0.51 0.51 12.18
N ARG A 86 0.98 1.76 12.32
CA ARG A 86 2.39 2.12 12.53
C ARG A 86 2.58 2.72 13.91
N LEU A 87 3.64 2.28 14.59
CA LEU A 87 4.03 2.79 15.91
C LEU A 87 5.32 3.60 15.75
N VAL A 88 5.25 4.89 16.05
CA VAL A 88 6.41 5.78 16.10
C VAL A 88 6.88 5.85 17.54
N VAL A 89 8.10 5.36 17.80
CA VAL A 89 8.67 5.28 19.15
C VAL A 89 9.98 6.09 19.23
N PRO A 90 9.89 7.42 19.42
CA PRO A 90 11.04 8.31 19.49
C PRO A 90 12.04 7.93 20.59
N SER A 91 13.32 8.18 20.33
CA SER A 91 14.40 7.93 21.30
C SER A 91 14.53 9.02 22.37
N SER A 92 14.05 10.24 22.09
CA SER A 92 14.14 11.39 23.00
C SER A 92 12.89 12.26 22.94
N ARG A 93 12.77 13.17 23.92
CA ARG A 93 11.68 14.16 23.98
C ARG A 93 11.73 15.15 22.82
N ASP A 94 12.92 15.52 22.36
CA ASP A 94 13.08 16.45 21.25
C ASP A 94 12.61 15.83 19.93
N VAL A 95 13.00 14.58 19.67
CA VAL A 95 12.51 13.84 18.50
C VAL A 95 10.99 13.67 18.60
N HIS A 96 10.47 13.33 19.78
CA HIS A 96 9.03 13.24 20.00
C HIS A 96 8.29 14.54 19.69
N ALA A 97 8.81 15.70 20.10
CA ALA A 97 8.21 16.99 19.79
C ALA A 97 8.17 17.27 18.28
N MET A 98 9.23 16.88 17.55
CA MET A 98 9.26 17.00 16.09
C MET A 98 8.32 16.03 15.38
N GLU A 99 8.13 14.82 15.90
CA GLU A 99 7.18 13.84 15.34
C GLU A 99 5.72 14.21 15.66
N LEU A 100 5.46 14.80 16.83
CA LEU A 100 4.12 15.25 17.21
C LEU A 100 3.54 16.27 16.23
N GLN A 101 4.38 17.18 15.72
CA GLN A 101 3.97 18.21 14.75
C GLN A 101 3.57 17.65 13.39
N ARG A 102 4.05 16.45 13.02
CA ARG A 102 3.86 15.84 11.69
C ARG A 102 3.07 14.54 11.71
N CYS A 103 2.66 14.05 12.89
CA CYS A 103 2.01 12.76 13.06
C CYS A 103 0.74 12.61 12.20
N HIS A 104 -0.10 13.65 12.16
CA HIS A 104 -1.27 13.69 11.27
C HIS A 104 -0.87 13.70 9.79
N ASP A 105 0.10 14.55 9.41
CA ASP A 105 0.55 14.67 8.03
C ASP A 105 1.16 13.37 7.50
N GLU A 106 1.87 12.63 8.35
CA GLU A 106 2.38 11.28 8.04
C GLU A 106 1.22 10.31 7.83
N ALA A 107 0.26 10.24 8.76
CA ALA A 107 -0.90 9.37 8.63
C ALA A 107 -1.68 9.67 7.34
N GLN A 108 -1.96 10.94 7.05
CA GLN A 108 -2.67 11.35 5.84
C GLN A 108 -1.88 11.06 4.57
N THR A 109 -0.58 11.37 4.54
CA THR A 109 0.26 11.12 3.35
C THR A 109 0.37 9.62 3.04
N LEU A 110 0.50 8.79 4.07
CA LEU A 110 0.54 7.33 3.90
C LEU A 110 -0.83 6.76 3.52
N ALA A 111 -1.93 7.28 4.08
CA ALA A 111 -3.28 6.90 3.71
C ALA A 111 -3.59 7.23 2.24
N LEU A 112 -3.18 8.41 1.77
CA LEU A 112 -3.31 8.81 0.37
C LEU A 112 -2.47 7.91 -0.56
N ALA A 113 -1.24 7.58 -0.16
CA ALA A 113 -0.42 6.65 -0.93
C ALA A 113 -1.07 5.26 -1.04
N GLN A 114 -1.80 4.82 -0.01
CA GLN A 114 -2.60 3.60 -0.07
C GLN A 114 -3.85 3.76 -0.94
N GLN A 115 -4.52 4.91 -0.90
CA GLN A 115 -5.69 5.18 -1.73
C GLN A 115 -5.35 5.03 -3.22
N LEU A 116 -4.21 5.55 -3.66
CA LEU A 116 -3.73 5.39 -5.04
C LEU A 116 -3.33 3.93 -5.40
N LYS A 117 -2.96 3.11 -4.41
CA LYS A 117 -2.63 1.69 -4.62
C LYS A 117 -3.85 0.80 -4.67
N ASN A 118 -4.87 1.13 -3.88
CA ASN A 118 -6.03 0.30 -3.66
C ASN A 118 -7.09 0.38 -4.78
N LYS A 119 -6.81 1.08 -5.89
CA LYS A 119 -7.73 1.26 -7.02
C LYS A 119 -8.37 -0.02 -7.59
N ASP A 120 -7.75 -1.18 -7.37
CA ASP A 120 -8.22 -2.50 -7.88
C ASP A 120 -8.91 -3.39 -6.85
N ILE A 121 -9.11 -2.88 -5.63
CA ILE A 121 -9.69 -3.62 -4.51
C ILE A 121 -10.85 -2.82 -3.88
N PRO A 122 -11.76 -3.48 -3.14
CA PRO A 122 -12.91 -2.80 -2.54
C PRO A 122 -12.55 -1.75 -1.50
N GLU A 123 -11.39 -1.84 -0.84
CA GLU A 123 -11.06 -0.95 0.26
C GLU A 123 -10.35 0.32 -0.17
N GLY A 124 -10.87 1.49 0.21
CA GLY A 124 -10.10 2.74 0.15
C GLY A 124 -8.86 2.69 1.05
N GLY A 125 -7.93 3.61 0.80
CA GLY A 125 -6.70 3.76 1.55
C GLY A 125 -6.93 4.31 2.96
N SER A 126 -6.23 3.76 3.94
CA SER A 126 -6.19 4.32 5.28
C SER A 126 -4.81 4.16 5.94
N LYS A 127 -4.60 4.79 7.08
CA LYS A 127 -3.39 4.59 7.87
C LYS A 127 -3.65 4.94 9.32
N ALA A 128 -3.19 4.08 10.22
CA ALA A 128 -3.04 4.42 11.62
C ALA A 128 -1.58 4.72 11.95
N VAL A 129 -1.31 5.88 12.55
CA VAL A 129 -0.01 6.24 13.11
C VAL A 129 -0.18 6.57 14.58
N VAL A 130 0.56 5.88 15.43
CA VAL A 130 0.51 6.01 16.89
C VAL A 130 1.87 6.48 17.37
N LEU A 131 1.93 7.72 17.86
CA LEU A 131 3.13 8.32 18.44
C LEU A 131 3.15 8.02 19.94
N VAL A 132 4.15 7.25 20.35
CA VAL A 132 4.37 6.86 21.76
C VAL A 132 5.33 7.86 22.41
N GLU A 133 5.03 8.31 23.62
CA GLU A 133 5.97 9.15 24.37
C GLU A 133 7.30 8.40 24.62
N PRO A 134 8.45 9.09 24.73
CA PRO A 134 9.73 8.45 25.01
C PRO A 134 9.79 7.89 26.45
N HIS A 135 10.37 6.70 26.59
CA HIS A 135 10.47 5.95 27.85
C HIS A 135 11.87 5.42 28.10
N ARG A 136 12.14 5.06 29.37
CA ARG A 136 13.34 4.28 29.71
C ARG A 136 13.34 2.96 28.95
N ALA A 137 14.52 2.52 28.52
CA ALA A 137 14.67 1.32 27.71
C ALA A 137 14.05 0.06 28.33
N THR A 138 14.10 -0.07 29.66
CA THR A 138 13.55 -1.21 30.41
C THR A 138 12.03 -1.36 30.29
N ASP A 139 11.31 -0.25 30.13
CA ASP A 139 9.84 -0.25 30.07
C ASP A 139 9.33 -0.06 28.64
N LYS A 140 10.23 0.20 27.68
CA LYS A 140 9.88 0.63 26.33
C LYS A 140 8.89 -0.33 25.67
N ASP A 141 9.22 -1.62 25.64
CA ASP A 141 8.37 -2.61 25.00
C ASP A 141 6.99 -2.72 25.68
N LEU A 142 6.97 -2.89 27.01
CA LEU A 142 5.72 -2.96 27.78
C LEU A 142 4.81 -1.75 27.53
N VAL A 143 5.37 -0.54 27.51
CA VAL A 143 4.62 0.69 27.25
C VAL A 143 4.12 0.72 25.81
N THR A 144 4.98 0.44 24.83
CA THR A 144 4.59 0.40 23.42
C THR A 144 3.44 -0.59 23.19
N ARG A 145 3.53 -1.81 23.75
CA ARG A 145 2.45 -2.81 23.67
C ARG A 145 1.16 -2.30 24.30
N ARG A 146 1.23 -1.63 25.47
CA ARG A 146 0.04 -1.03 26.10
C ARG A 146 -0.59 0.08 25.25
N CYS A 147 0.21 0.89 24.58
CA CYS A 147 -0.27 1.92 23.66
C CYS A 147 -1.01 1.30 22.46
N VAL A 148 -0.47 0.22 21.87
CA VAL A 148 -1.18 -0.53 20.81
C VAL A 148 -2.54 -1.02 21.31
N ARG A 149 -2.57 -1.66 22.47
CA ARG A 149 -3.82 -2.20 23.04
C ARG A 149 -4.85 -1.12 23.32
N ALA A 150 -4.44 0.02 23.87
CA ALA A 150 -5.33 1.15 24.15
C ALA A 150 -5.85 1.80 22.87
N PHE A 151 -4.99 1.99 21.86
CA PHE A 151 -5.39 2.54 20.56
C PHE A 151 -6.40 1.64 19.85
N VAL A 152 -6.12 0.33 19.77
CA VAL A 152 -7.02 -0.63 19.13
C VAL A 152 -8.35 -0.76 19.89
N ASN A 153 -8.32 -0.77 21.22
CA ASN A 153 -9.56 -0.76 22.00
C ASN A 153 -10.40 0.49 21.75
N SER A 154 -9.78 1.65 21.58
CA SER A 154 -10.48 2.87 21.19
C SER A 154 -11.12 2.80 19.81
N LEU A 155 -10.50 2.10 18.84
CA LEU A 155 -11.14 1.86 17.55
C LEU A 155 -12.33 0.89 17.68
N LEU A 156 -12.17 -0.19 18.45
CA LEU A 156 -13.24 -1.14 18.73
C LEU A 156 -14.39 -0.53 19.54
N ASP A 157 -14.14 0.48 20.38
CA ASP A 157 -15.18 1.26 21.05
C ASP A 157 -16.08 1.99 20.03
N LEU A 158 -15.51 2.41 18.90
CA LEU A 158 -16.25 3.12 17.84
C LEU A 158 -16.87 2.16 16.82
N SER A 159 -16.33 0.95 16.63
CA SER A 159 -16.76 0.04 15.57
C SER A 159 -17.63 -1.13 16.02
N VAL A 160 -17.55 -1.56 17.28
CA VAL A 160 -18.34 -2.70 17.78
C VAL A 160 -19.58 -2.20 18.53
N PRO A 161 -20.80 -2.56 18.09
CA PRO A 161 -22.02 -2.22 18.82
C PRO A 161 -22.02 -2.87 20.21
N HIS A 162 -22.16 -2.07 21.28
CA HIS A 162 -22.27 -2.61 22.65
C HIS A 162 -23.75 -2.75 23.04
N ALA A 163 -24.25 -3.97 23.24
CA ALA A 163 -25.63 -4.19 23.68
C ALA A 163 -25.97 -3.46 25.01
N SER A 164 -24.98 -3.25 25.89
CA SER A 164 -25.17 -2.62 27.20
C SER A 164 -24.96 -1.09 27.21
N PHE A 165 -24.33 -0.52 26.17
CA PHE A 165 -23.90 0.88 26.14
C PHE A 165 -23.97 1.51 24.74
N ALA A 166 -24.77 0.97 23.82
CA ALA A 166 -24.92 1.48 22.46
C ALA A 166 -25.29 2.97 22.44
N GLU A 167 -26.05 3.43 23.45
CA GLU A 167 -26.44 4.84 23.63
C GLU A 167 -25.31 5.75 24.14
N THR A 168 -24.16 5.20 24.55
CA THR A 168 -23.01 5.98 25.07
C THR A 168 -22.00 6.38 23.98
N VAL A 169 -22.05 5.73 22.83
CA VAL A 169 -21.31 6.18 21.65
C VAL A 169 -22.20 7.20 20.94
N VAL A 170 -21.85 8.47 21.07
CA VAL A 170 -22.60 9.54 20.39
C VAL A 170 -22.29 9.46 18.90
N ASP A 171 -23.31 9.20 18.08
CA ASP A 171 -23.23 9.18 16.63
C ASP A 171 -24.10 10.31 16.04
N ARG A 172 -23.46 11.27 15.37
CA ARG A 172 -24.11 12.42 14.72
C ARG A 172 -24.20 12.24 13.20
N HIS A 173 -24.05 11.02 12.66
CA HIS A 173 -24.11 10.82 11.22
C HIS A 173 -25.45 11.26 10.62
N ALA A 174 -25.39 11.88 9.44
CA ALA A 174 -26.57 12.41 8.75
C ALA A 174 -27.55 11.26 8.45
N GLY A 175 -28.73 11.28 9.08
CA GLY A 175 -29.79 10.29 8.86
C GLY A 175 -30.18 9.44 10.07
N GLY A 176 -29.48 9.57 11.21
CA GLY A 176 -29.92 8.98 12.49
C GLY A 176 -29.92 7.45 12.57
N ARG A 177 -29.33 6.75 11.59
CA ARG A 177 -29.09 5.30 11.62
C ARG A 177 -27.62 5.04 11.94
N SER A 178 -27.38 4.07 12.83
CA SER A 178 -26.01 3.64 13.14
C SER A 178 -25.39 3.00 11.91
N HIS A 179 -24.33 3.62 11.40
CA HIS A 179 -23.54 3.09 10.28
C HIS A 179 -22.38 2.24 10.84
N PRO A 180 -22.24 0.95 10.48
CA PRO A 180 -21.13 0.13 10.93
C PRO A 180 -19.79 0.70 10.44
N GLU A 181 -18.78 0.76 11.32
CA GLU A 181 -17.44 1.23 10.95
C GLU A 181 -16.62 0.05 10.42
N LEU A 182 -16.65 -0.15 9.10
CA LEU A 182 -15.88 -1.21 8.42
C LEU A 182 -14.44 -0.76 8.20
N LEU A 183 -13.59 -0.98 9.21
CA LEU A 183 -12.17 -0.68 9.17
C LEU A 183 -11.33 -1.96 9.26
N PHE A 184 -10.31 -2.07 8.42
CA PHE A 184 -9.41 -3.21 8.38
C PHE A 184 -7.95 -2.76 8.60
N LEU A 185 -7.28 -3.36 9.57
CA LEU A 185 -5.89 -3.06 9.89
C LEU A 185 -4.94 -4.06 9.21
N GLY A 186 -3.74 -3.59 8.92
CA GLY A 186 -2.59 -4.42 8.59
C GLY A 186 -1.38 -4.02 9.44
N PRO A 187 -0.38 -4.89 9.56
CA PRO A 187 0.84 -4.55 10.29
C PRO A 187 1.68 -3.52 9.52
N ASP A 188 2.37 -2.65 10.26
CA ASP A 188 3.40 -1.74 9.74
C ASP A 188 4.55 -1.63 10.77
N GLU A 189 5.45 -0.66 10.63
CA GLU A 189 6.62 -0.47 11.49
C GLU A 189 6.27 -0.57 12.98
N ASN A 190 7.04 -1.41 13.69
CA ASN A 190 6.92 -1.71 15.13
C ASN A 190 5.63 -2.43 15.58
N ILE A 191 4.85 -3.00 14.66
CA ILE A 191 3.85 -4.03 14.97
C ILE A 191 4.47 -5.41 14.85
N ILE A 192 4.33 -6.21 15.90
CA ILE A 192 4.90 -7.57 16.00
C ILE A 192 3.80 -8.64 15.87
N PRO A 193 4.13 -9.89 15.50
CA PRO A 193 3.15 -10.97 15.38
C PRO A 193 2.25 -11.14 16.62
N GLU A 194 2.79 -10.94 17.82
CA GLU A 194 2.03 -11.02 19.07
C GLU A 194 0.95 -9.92 19.19
N ASP A 195 1.18 -8.74 18.59
CA ASP A 195 0.13 -7.72 18.49
C ASP A 195 -0.98 -8.17 17.54
N ILE A 196 -0.62 -8.76 16.39
CA ILE A 196 -1.58 -9.21 15.37
C ILE A 196 -2.56 -10.22 16.00
N GLU A 197 -2.01 -11.24 16.67
CA GLU A 197 -2.82 -12.28 17.33
C GLU A 197 -3.65 -11.71 18.49
N TRP A 198 -3.09 -10.75 19.25
CA TRP A 198 -3.85 -10.07 20.30
C TRP A 198 -5.00 -9.23 19.74
N ILE A 199 -4.78 -8.48 18.66
CA ILE A 199 -5.80 -7.64 18.02
C ILE A 199 -6.97 -8.50 17.52
N TYR A 200 -6.66 -9.61 16.85
CA TYR A 200 -7.66 -10.59 16.39
C TYR A 200 -8.47 -11.14 17.57
N SER A 201 -7.77 -11.63 18.60
CA SER A 201 -8.39 -12.21 19.79
C SER A 201 -9.26 -11.19 20.53
N GLU A 202 -8.83 -9.94 20.61
CA GLU A 202 -9.57 -8.87 21.27
C GLU A 202 -10.82 -8.48 20.48
N ALA A 203 -10.73 -8.37 19.15
CA ALA A 203 -11.91 -8.14 18.30
C ALA A 203 -12.95 -9.25 18.50
N ARG A 204 -12.51 -10.52 18.56
CA ARG A 204 -13.38 -11.67 18.84
C ARG A 204 -14.00 -11.59 20.23
N ARG A 205 -13.19 -11.32 21.26
CA ARG A 205 -13.64 -11.18 22.66
C ARG A 205 -14.68 -10.07 22.83
N ARG A 206 -14.55 -8.99 22.06
CA ARG A 206 -15.49 -7.85 22.09
C ARG A 206 -16.75 -8.06 21.26
N GLY A 207 -16.86 -9.16 20.50
CA GLY A 207 -18.03 -9.46 19.68
C GLY A 207 -18.05 -8.72 18.35
N HIS A 208 -16.89 -8.40 17.78
CA HIS A 208 -16.80 -7.85 16.42
C HIS A 208 -17.45 -8.85 15.43
N PRO A 209 -18.30 -8.40 14.48
CA PRO A 209 -19.03 -9.30 13.57
C PRO A 209 -18.12 -10.19 12.72
N SER A 210 -16.98 -9.67 12.29
CA SER A 210 -15.94 -10.41 11.58
C SER A 210 -14.56 -10.12 12.19
N PRO A 211 -14.17 -10.81 13.27
CA PRO A 211 -12.90 -10.55 13.94
C PRO A 211 -11.69 -10.85 13.04
N ALA A 212 -11.82 -11.89 12.21
CA ALA A 212 -10.75 -12.36 11.34
C ALA A 212 -10.38 -11.34 10.25
N SER A 213 -11.33 -10.51 9.79
CA SER A 213 -11.05 -9.43 8.84
C SER A 213 -10.46 -8.17 9.49
N PHE A 214 -10.67 -7.96 10.80
CA PHE A 214 -10.28 -6.71 11.47
C PHE A 214 -8.76 -6.46 11.43
N MET A 215 -7.95 -7.52 11.43
CA MET A 215 -6.50 -7.46 11.24
C MET A 215 -6.04 -8.54 10.27
N SER A 216 -5.28 -8.13 9.26
CA SER A 216 -4.71 -9.03 8.25
C SER A 216 -3.31 -9.54 8.64
N SER A 217 -2.76 -10.47 7.84
CA SER A 217 -1.43 -11.08 8.05
C SER A 217 -1.34 -11.98 9.28
N LYS A 218 -2.45 -12.63 9.65
CA LYS A 218 -2.53 -13.61 10.74
C LYS A 218 -1.62 -14.81 10.46
N ALA A 219 -1.04 -15.43 11.49
CA ALA A 219 -0.07 -16.51 11.29
C ALA A 219 -0.69 -17.77 10.65
N ASN A 220 -1.87 -18.17 11.15
CA ASN A 220 -2.54 -19.39 10.70
C ASN A 220 -3.51 -19.11 9.53
N ALA A 221 -4.66 -18.51 9.79
CA ALA A 221 -5.68 -18.19 8.79
C ALA A 221 -5.41 -16.86 8.06
N GLY A 222 -4.17 -16.70 7.57
CA GLY A 222 -3.74 -15.52 6.80
C GLY A 222 -2.71 -15.88 5.74
N ILE A 223 -2.42 -14.91 4.86
CA ILE A 223 -1.46 -15.06 3.78
C ILE A 223 -0.20 -14.28 4.13
N ASN A 224 0.87 -14.97 4.52
CA ASN A 224 2.11 -14.31 4.89
C ASN A 224 2.85 -13.76 3.66
N HIS A 225 3.00 -12.44 3.59
CA HIS A 225 3.57 -11.75 2.42
C HIS A 225 5.00 -12.20 2.09
N LYS A 226 5.85 -12.35 3.11
CA LYS A 226 7.25 -12.74 2.94
C LYS A 226 7.41 -14.20 2.55
N THR A 227 6.55 -15.08 3.05
CA THR A 227 6.59 -16.51 2.74
C THR A 227 6.27 -16.75 1.26
N TYR A 228 5.26 -16.04 0.74
CA TYR A 228 4.78 -16.23 -0.63
C TYR A 228 5.34 -15.21 -1.64
N GLY A 229 6.11 -14.22 -1.20
CA GLY A 229 6.72 -13.22 -2.07
C GLY A 229 5.72 -12.36 -2.85
N VAL A 230 4.53 -12.13 -2.30
CA VAL A 230 3.37 -11.56 -3.03
C VAL A 230 3.67 -10.19 -3.66
N THR A 231 4.47 -9.35 -2.99
CA THR A 231 4.88 -8.04 -3.52
C THR A 231 5.84 -8.21 -4.69
N SER A 232 6.79 -9.14 -4.58
CA SER A 232 7.82 -9.38 -5.60
C SER A 232 7.27 -10.03 -6.86
N GLU A 233 6.21 -10.83 -6.75
CA GLU A 233 5.46 -11.37 -7.89
C GLU A 233 4.90 -10.24 -8.77
N GLY A 234 4.28 -9.22 -8.15
CA GLY A 234 3.80 -8.03 -8.88
C GLY A 234 4.93 -7.23 -9.51
N VAL A 235 5.98 -6.91 -8.73
CA VAL A 235 7.15 -6.16 -9.21
C VAL A 235 7.79 -6.86 -10.41
N ALA A 236 7.88 -8.19 -10.38
CA ALA A 236 8.47 -8.96 -11.47
C ALA A 236 7.63 -8.93 -12.75
N VAL A 237 6.29 -8.97 -12.65
CA VAL A 237 5.40 -8.81 -13.82
C VAL A 237 5.56 -7.42 -14.45
N PHE A 238 5.61 -6.37 -13.64
CA PHE A 238 5.87 -5.02 -14.14
C PHE A 238 7.25 -4.90 -14.80
N LEU A 239 8.29 -5.51 -14.22
CA LEU A 239 9.62 -5.55 -14.80
C LEU A 239 9.63 -6.29 -16.14
N ASP A 240 9.00 -7.44 -16.21
CA ASP A 240 8.93 -8.29 -17.40
C ASP A 240 8.28 -7.57 -18.58
N ILE A 241 7.13 -6.92 -18.36
CA ILE A 241 6.47 -6.10 -19.37
C ILE A 241 7.33 -4.88 -19.72
N ALA A 242 7.92 -4.20 -18.73
CA ALA A 242 8.77 -3.05 -18.98
C ALA A 242 10.03 -3.40 -19.79
N LEU A 243 10.64 -4.57 -19.55
CA LEU A 243 11.79 -5.05 -20.33
C LEU A 243 11.41 -5.26 -21.80
N ARG A 244 10.25 -5.88 -22.08
CA ARG A 244 9.74 -6.04 -23.47
C ARG A 244 9.47 -4.69 -24.13
N ARG A 245 8.74 -3.82 -23.44
CA ARG A 245 8.38 -2.48 -23.94
C ARG A 245 9.60 -1.57 -24.14
N CYS A 246 10.70 -1.84 -23.45
CA CYS A 246 11.98 -1.14 -23.63
C CYS A 246 12.94 -1.84 -24.61
N GLY A 247 12.58 -2.99 -25.19
CA GLY A 247 13.45 -3.77 -26.08
C GLY A 247 14.70 -4.34 -25.37
N LEU A 248 14.58 -4.60 -24.07
CA LEU A 248 15.64 -5.13 -23.20
C LEU A 248 15.41 -6.60 -22.82
N HIS A 249 14.32 -7.21 -23.28
CA HIS A 249 13.94 -8.56 -22.86
C HIS A 249 14.90 -9.63 -23.45
N PRO A 250 15.33 -10.64 -22.66
CA PRO A 250 16.27 -11.67 -23.15
C PRO A 250 15.79 -12.44 -24.37
N SER A 251 14.49 -12.77 -24.44
CA SER A 251 13.93 -13.48 -25.60
C SER A 251 13.98 -12.68 -26.90
N GLU A 252 14.11 -11.35 -26.82
CA GLU A 252 14.17 -10.45 -27.97
C GLU A 252 15.62 -10.11 -28.33
N THR A 253 16.45 -9.89 -27.31
CA THR A 253 17.86 -9.46 -27.49
C THR A 253 18.83 -10.62 -27.66
N GLY A 254 18.45 -11.84 -27.29
CA GLY A 254 19.32 -13.02 -27.29
C GLY A 254 20.44 -13.00 -26.24
N ARG A 255 20.41 -12.05 -25.29
CA ARG A 255 21.41 -11.91 -24.21
C ARG A 255 20.73 -11.64 -22.86
N PRO A 256 21.35 -12.02 -21.73
CA PRO A 256 20.80 -11.70 -20.42
C PRO A 256 20.84 -10.19 -20.18
N PHE A 257 19.79 -9.67 -19.54
CA PHE A 257 19.80 -8.30 -19.02
C PHE A 257 20.50 -8.24 -17.68
N THR A 258 21.00 -7.06 -17.32
CA THR A 258 21.63 -6.78 -16.03
C THR A 258 20.66 -6.08 -15.09
N VAL A 259 20.61 -6.51 -13.84
CA VAL A 259 19.77 -5.89 -12.80
C VAL A 259 20.61 -5.54 -11.58
N LYS A 260 20.29 -4.41 -10.96
CA LYS A 260 20.78 -4.07 -9.62
C LYS A 260 19.60 -3.94 -8.65
N LEU A 261 19.83 -4.26 -7.38
CA LEU A 261 18.79 -4.21 -6.35
C LEU A 261 19.25 -3.42 -5.12
N SER A 262 18.35 -2.65 -4.52
CA SER A 262 18.53 -2.20 -3.13
C SER A 262 17.58 -2.96 -2.23
N GLY A 263 18.02 -3.30 -1.02
CA GLY A 263 17.40 -4.33 -0.17
C GLY A 263 18.18 -5.64 -0.25
N GLY A 264 18.28 -6.35 0.88
CA GLY A 264 19.13 -7.52 1.06
C GLY A 264 18.45 -8.87 0.78
N PRO A 265 19.20 -9.97 0.67
CA PRO A 265 18.67 -11.32 0.44
C PRO A 265 17.68 -11.79 1.52
N SER A 266 17.85 -11.33 2.77
CA SER A 266 16.94 -11.61 3.88
C SER A 266 15.69 -10.72 3.90
N GLY A 267 15.63 -9.70 3.04
CA GLY A 267 14.52 -8.76 2.92
C GLY A 267 13.28 -9.39 2.29
N ASP A 268 12.10 -8.86 2.63
CA ASP A 268 10.82 -9.33 2.09
C ASP A 268 10.75 -9.18 0.56
N VAL A 269 10.90 -7.95 0.05
CA VAL A 269 10.75 -7.69 -1.39
C VAL A 269 12.00 -8.12 -2.17
N ALA A 270 13.20 -7.72 -1.72
CA ALA A 270 14.43 -8.00 -2.45
C ALA A 270 14.77 -9.50 -2.50
N GLY A 271 14.67 -10.22 -1.38
CA GLY A 271 14.93 -11.65 -1.31
C GLY A 271 13.96 -12.47 -2.17
N ASN A 272 12.67 -12.14 -2.11
CA ASN A 272 11.68 -12.81 -2.98
C ASN A 272 11.82 -12.39 -4.45
N ALA A 273 12.24 -11.16 -4.75
CA ALA A 273 12.53 -10.76 -6.13
C ALA A 273 13.64 -11.63 -6.74
N LEU A 274 14.69 -11.97 -5.98
CA LEU A 274 15.71 -12.91 -6.45
C LEU A 274 15.12 -14.28 -6.82
N LYS A 275 14.27 -14.86 -5.97
CA LYS A 275 13.60 -16.15 -6.27
C LYS A 275 12.75 -16.08 -7.53
N VAL A 276 11.96 -15.01 -7.67
CA VAL A 276 11.05 -14.82 -8.80
C VAL A 276 11.84 -14.60 -10.10
N LEU A 277 12.87 -13.76 -10.07
CA LEU A 277 13.75 -13.52 -11.23
C LEU A 277 14.47 -14.79 -11.68
N HIS A 278 15.03 -15.56 -10.74
CA HIS A 278 15.66 -16.83 -11.06
C HIS A 278 14.68 -17.80 -11.74
N ARG A 279 13.44 -17.87 -11.23
CA ARG A 279 12.38 -18.71 -11.79
C ARG A 279 11.93 -18.26 -13.18
N MET A 280 11.82 -16.96 -13.43
CA MET A 280 11.34 -16.41 -14.70
C MET A 280 12.39 -16.43 -15.82
N TYR A 281 13.66 -16.22 -15.47
CA TYR A 281 14.73 -15.98 -16.44
C TYR A 281 15.84 -17.04 -16.41
N LEU A 282 15.66 -18.15 -15.68
CA LEU A 282 16.62 -19.25 -15.57
C LEU A 282 18.03 -18.81 -15.13
N GLY A 283 18.10 -17.86 -14.19
CA GLY A 283 19.37 -17.35 -13.66
C GLY A 283 20.21 -16.63 -14.72
N ASP A 284 21.51 -16.96 -14.81
CA ASP A 284 22.49 -16.27 -15.67
C ASP A 284 22.20 -16.37 -17.18
N GLU A 285 21.33 -17.30 -17.60
CA GLU A 285 20.90 -17.43 -18.99
C GLU A 285 20.06 -16.22 -19.45
N GLY A 286 19.22 -15.67 -18.57
CA GLY A 286 18.35 -14.54 -18.88
C GLY A 286 18.56 -13.29 -18.02
N CYS A 287 19.18 -13.40 -16.83
CA CYS A 287 19.31 -12.28 -15.89
C CYS A 287 20.61 -12.35 -15.08
N LYS A 288 21.37 -11.25 -15.06
CA LYS A 288 22.57 -11.08 -14.24
C LYS A 288 22.37 -10.02 -13.16
N VAL A 289 22.53 -10.42 -11.89
CA VAL A 289 22.49 -9.47 -10.77
C VAL A 289 23.87 -8.82 -10.64
N VAL A 290 24.07 -7.62 -11.20
CA VAL A 290 25.38 -6.96 -11.21
C VAL A 290 25.70 -6.18 -9.94
N GLY A 291 24.70 -5.95 -9.09
CA GLY A 291 24.92 -5.37 -7.78
C GLY A 291 23.72 -5.44 -6.86
N MET A 292 24.01 -5.48 -5.56
CA MET A 292 23.02 -5.50 -4.49
C MET A 292 23.54 -4.69 -3.29
N CYS A 293 22.65 -4.00 -2.57
CA CYS A 293 23.02 -3.36 -1.32
C CYS A 293 21.94 -3.49 -0.24
N ASP A 294 22.36 -3.59 1.02
CA ASP A 294 21.46 -3.56 2.17
C ASP A 294 22.08 -2.80 3.35
N GLY A 295 21.48 -2.94 4.55
CA GLY A 295 21.98 -2.29 5.76
C GLY A 295 23.35 -2.80 6.23
N THR A 296 23.85 -3.91 5.69
CA THR A 296 25.02 -4.65 6.16
C THR A 296 26.19 -4.63 5.16
N ALA A 297 25.92 -4.57 3.86
CA ALA A 297 26.97 -4.59 2.83
C ALA A 297 26.52 -4.00 1.47
N VAL A 298 27.50 -3.83 0.59
CA VAL A 298 27.34 -3.58 -0.84
C VAL A 298 28.15 -4.63 -1.60
N ALA A 299 27.48 -5.38 -2.48
CA ALA A 299 28.10 -6.35 -3.38
C ALA A 299 27.94 -5.85 -4.83
N GLU A 300 29.02 -5.80 -5.59
CA GLU A 300 29.02 -5.40 -7.00
C GLU A 300 29.92 -6.34 -7.79
N ASP A 301 29.43 -6.89 -8.89
CA ASP A 301 30.22 -7.66 -9.84
C ASP A 301 29.71 -7.41 -11.27
N PRO A 302 30.49 -6.76 -12.14
CA PRO A 302 30.11 -6.53 -13.53
C PRO A 302 29.77 -7.80 -14.32
N ASN A 303 30.27 -8.97 -13.88
CA ASN A 303 29.99 -10.25 -14.54
C ASN A 303 28.72 -10.93 -14.02
N GLY A 304 28.12 -10.41 -12.95
CA GLY A 304 26.99 -10.99 -12.22
C GLY A 304 27.43 -11.63 -10.89
N LEU A 305 26.71 -11.32 -9.82
CA LEU A 305 26.77 -12.06 -8.56
C LEU A 305 26.21 -13.47 -8.77
N SER A 306 26.83 -14.46 -8.11
CA SER A 306 26.47 -15.87 -8.24
C SER A 306 25.04 -16.14 -7.77
N TRP A 307 24.21 -16.69 -8.65
CA TRP A 307 22.84 -17.09 -8.33
C TRP A 307 22.76 -18.15 -7.22
N SER A 308 23.66 -19.15 -7.24
CA SER A 308 23.69 -20.17 -6.19
C SER A 308 23.96 -19.55 -4.82
N GLU A 309 24.84 -18.56 -4.76
CA GLU A 309 25.18 -17.89 -3.51
C GLU A 309 24.07 -16.94 -3.05
N LEU A 310 23.49 -16.17 -3.96
CA LEU A 310 22.32 -15.32 -3.67
C LEU A 310 21.15 -16.15 -3.12
N LEU A 311 20.82 -17.28 -3.77
CA LEU A 311 19.74 -18.16 -3.32
C LEU A 311 20.06 -18.85 -1.98
N ARG A 312 21.33 -19.18 -1.71
CA ARG A 312 21.77 -19.69 -0.40
C ARG A 312 21.45 -18.68 0.70
N LEU A 313 21.81 -17.41 0.51
CA LEU A 313 21.53 -16.34 1.47
C LEU A 313 20.03 -16.15 1.69
N VAL A 314 19.24 -16.10 0.59
CA VAL A 314 17.79 -15.96 0.67
C VAL A 314 17.16 -17.12 1.45
N ASN A 315 17.50 -18.37 1.12
CA ASN A 315 16.93 -19.55 1.76
C ASN A 315 17.36 -19.70 3.24
N SER A 316 18.54 -19.19 3.58
CA SER A 316 19.06 -19.19 4.96
C SER A 316 18.62 -17.96 5.76
N GLY A 317 17.93 -17.01 5.15
CA GLY A 317 17.53 -15.75 5.79
C GLY A 317 18.71 -14.85 6.19
N LEU A 318 19.85 -14.97 5.50
CA LEU A 318 21.09 -14.26 5.84
C LEU A 318 21.18 -12.89 5.15
N PRO A 319 21.81 -11.89 5.81
CA PRO A 319 22.04 -10.58 5.21
C PRO A 319 23.12 -10.64 4.12
N LEU A 320 23.24 -9.57 3.32
CA LEU A 320 24.23 -9.53 2.23
C LEU A 320 25.67 -9.59 2.71
N ALA A 321 25.96 -9.16 3.95
CA ALA A 321 27.29 -9.28 4.55
C ALA A 321 27.84 -10.71 4.60
N GLU A 322 26.98 -11.73 4.55
CA GLU A 322 27.36 -13.15 4.60
C GLU A 322 27.64 -13.76 3.22
N TYR A 323 27.71 -12.93 2.16
CA TYR A 323 28.02 -13.39 0.81
C TYR A 323 29.45 -13.92 0.72
N ASP A 324 29.62 -15.14 0.22
CA ASP A 324 30.92 -15.78 0.03
C ASP A 324 31.74 -15.04 -1.05
N THR A 325 32.82 -14.39 -0.62
CA THR A 325 33.70 -13.63 -1.52
C THR A 325 34.41 -14.51 -2.55
N ASN A 326 34.51 -15.82 -2.33
CA ASN A 326 35.06 -16.74 -3.33
C ASN A 326 34.11 -16.94 -4.53
N ALA A 327 32.83 -16.59 -4.38
CA ALA A 327 31.85 -16.63 -5.46
C ALA A 327 31.83 -15.35 -6.31
N LEU A 328 32.70 -14.37 -6.02
CA LEU A 328 32.90 -13.18 -6.83
C LEU A 328 33.90 -13.45 -7.95
N SER A 329 33.71 -12.79 -9.09
CA SER A 329 34.73 -12.72 -10.13
C SER A 329 35.93 -11.88 -9.66
N PRO A 330 37.07 -11.89 -10.39
CA PRO A 330 38.23 -11.05 -10.06
C PRO A 330 37.94 -9.54 -10.00
N THR A 331 36.85 -9.08 -10.62
CA THR A 331 36.39 -7.68 -10.59
C THR A 331 35.26 -7.44 -9.60
N GLY A 332 34.73 -8.50 -8.99
CA GLY A 332 33.67 -8.44 -8.01
C GLY A 332 34.19 -7.96 -6.65
N VAL A 333 33.35 -7.26 -5.90
CA VAL A 333 33.70 -6.66 -4.62
C VAL A 333 32.54 -6.73 -3.65
N LEU A 334 32.84 -7.14 -2.41
CA LEU A 334 31.96 -7.05 -1.26
C LEU A 334 32.53 -6.05 -0.27
N VAL A 335 31.75 -5.04 0.12
CA VAL A 335 32.16 -4.03 1.10
C VAL A 335 31.13 -3.95 2.21
N LEU A 336 31.53 -4.33 3.42
CA LEU A 336 30.70 -4.26 4.62
C LEU A 336 30.45 -2.81 5.04
N THR A 337 29.28 -2.52 5.60
CA THR A 337 28.92 -1.17 6.08
C THR A 337 29.11 -0.99 7.58
N ASP A 338 29.17 -2.08 8.34
CA ASP A 338 29.34 -2.00 9.79
C ASP A 338 30.70 -1.41 10.15
N ASN A 339 30.69 -0.35 10.97
CA ASN A 339 31.87 0.43 11.36
C ASN A 339 32.79 0.85 10.20
N ASN A 340 32.28 0.90 8.97
CA ASN A 340 33.06 1.19 7.76
C ASN A 340 32.47 2.40 7.02
N PRO A 341 33.04 3.61 7.20
CA PRO A 341 32.56 4.81 6.54
C PRO A 341 32.55 4.72 5.01
N GLU A 342 33.50 3.98 4.41
CA GLU A 342 33.51 3.77 2.97
C GLU A 342 32.36 2.87 2.51
N GLY A 343 32.10 1.78 3.23
CA GLY A 343 30.93 0.93 2.98
C GLY A 343 29.63 1.72 3.06
N VAL A 344 29.46 2.58 4.08
CA VAL A 344 28.29 3.46 4.21
C VAL A 344 28.16 4.43 3.03
N ARG A 345 29.27 5.06 2.60
CA ARG A 345 29.28 5.94 1.42
C ARG A 345 28.90 5.18 0.16
N ARG A 346 29.47 3.99 -0.04
CA ARG A 346 29.20 3.14 -1.21
C ARG A 346 27.74 2.70 -1.24
N ARG A 347 27.17 2.29 -0.10
CA ARG A 347 25.75 1.94 0.02
C ARG A 347 24.84 3.12 -0.33
N ASN A 348 25.15 4.31 0.18
CA ASN A 348 24.34 5.51 -0.08
C ASN A 348 24.47 6.00 -1.54
N THR A 349 25.56 5.70 -2.23
CA THR A 349 25.79 6.09 -3.64
C THR A 349 25.49 4.98 -4.64
N PHE A 350 25.29 3.74 -4.19
CA PHE A 350 24.96 2.57 -5.02
C PHE A 350 23.80 2.82 -6.01
N PRO A 351 22.64 3.39 -5.57
CA PRO A 351 21.52 3.62 -6.49
C PRO A 351 21.87 4.58 -7.63
N LEU A 352 22.84 5.47 -7.39
CA LEU A 352 23.26 6.53 -8.31
C LEU A 352 24.37 6.07 -9.25
N LYS A 353 25.27 5.20 -8.81
CA LYS A 353 26.52 4.89 -9.53
C LYS A 353 26.54 3.56 -10.28
N VAL A 354 25.97 2.50 -9.70
CA VAL A 354 26.08 1.15 -10.29
C VAL A 354 25.27 1.11 -11.58
N ARG A 355 25.89 0.68 -12.68
CA ARG A 355 25.25 0.60 -14.00
C ARG A 355 24.57 -0.76 -14.18
N ALA A 356 23.35 -0.75 -14.72
CA ALA A 356 22.58 -1.95 -15.06
C ALA A 356 21.45 -1.59 -16.05
N ASP A 357 20.89 -2.57 -16.76
CA ASP A 357 19.73 -2.37 -17.65
C ASP A 357 18.47 -2.03 -16.85
N ALA A 358 18.31 -2.63 -15.66
CA ALA A 358 17.19 -2.39 -14.76
C ALA A 358 17.64 -2.16 -13.30
N PHE A 359 16.89 -1.32 -12.58
CA PHE A 359 17.02 -1.12 -11.14
C PHE A 359 15.72 -1.48 -10.42
N LEU A 360 15.83 -2.37 -9.42
CA LEU A 360 14.75 -2.69 -8.49
C LEU A 360 15.06 -2.13 -7.10
N PRO A 361 14.60 -0.92 -6.76
CA PRO A 361 14.64 -0.48 -5.37
C PRO A 361 13.61 -1.29 -4.58
N ALA A 362 14.08 -2.29 -3.82
CA ALA A 362 13.28 -3.26 -3.06
C ALA A 362 13.60 -3.22 -1.55
N GLY A 363 14.21 -2.12 -1.11
CA GLY A 363 14.62 -1.86 0.26
C GLY A 363 15.43 -0.56 0.31
N GLY A 364 15.29 0.21 1.40
CA GLY A 364 15.89 1.53 1.55
C GLY A 364 14.95 2.49 2.27
N ARG A 365 15.36 3.76 2.37
CA ARG A 365 14.58 4.81 3.04
C ARG A 365 13.74 5.58 2.01
N PRO A 366 12.56 6.12 2.40
CA PRO A 366 11.88 7.10 1.56
C PRO A 366 12.81 8.24 1.15
N GLY A 367 12.73 8.69 -0.11
CA GLY A 367 13.56 9.75 -0.65
C GLY A 367 15.07 9.41 -0.72
N THR A 368 15.42 8.11 -0.84
CA THR A 368 16.82 7.69 -1.05
C THR A 368 17.40 8.35 -2.31
N ILE A 369 16.60 8.48 -3.37
CA ILE A 369 16.92 9.36 -4.50
C ILE A 369 15.98 10.57 -4.46
N ASN A 370 16.54 11.77 -4.44
CA ASN A 370 15.82 13.02 -4.25
C ASN A 370 16.41 14.14 -5.13
N ALA A 371 15.80 15.33 -5.08
CA ALA A 371 16.20 16.47 -5.89
C ALA A 371 17.68 16.85 -5.72
N ASP A 372 18.25 16.66 -4.53
CA ASP A 372 19.61 17.07 -4.22
C ASP A 372 20.67 16.10 -4.79
N ASN A 373 20.33 14.81 -4.91
CA ASN A 373 21.29 13.77 -5.29
C ASN A 373 21.07 13.14 -6.67
N VAL A 374 19.92 13.39 -7.32
CA VAL A 374 19.57 12.79 -8.62
C VAL A 374 20.58 13.10 -9.72
N GLY A 375 21.33 14.20 -9.61
CA GLY A 375 22.41 14.52 -10.55
C GLY A 375 23.48 13.42 -10.63
N GLY A 376 23.73 12.70 -9.53
CA GLY A 376 24.67 11.58 -9.50
C GLY A 376 24.19 10.32 -10.23
N PHE A 377 22.92 10.27 -10.64
CA PHE A 377 22.34 9.16 -11.40
C PHE A 377 22.79 9.15 -12.87
N PHE A 378 23.36 10.25 -13.35
CA PHE A 378 23.80 10.40 -14.73
C PHE A 378 25.32 10.45 -14.84
N HIS A 379 25.83 9.97 -15.97
CA HIS A 379 27.22 10.09 -16.39
C HIS A 379 27.29 10.63 -17.82
N LEU A 380 28.47 11.07 -18.25
CA LEU A 380 28.67 11.45 -19.65
C LEU A 380 28.73 10.21 -20.52
N ALA A 381 28.23 10.31 -21.75
CA ALA A 381 28.28 9.24 -22.72
C ALA A 381 29.72 8.84 -23.03
N ASP A 382 29.95 7.53 -23.22
CA ASP A 382 31.28 7.00 -23.53
C ASP A 382 31.75 7.37 -24.96
N ASP A 383 30.88 7.99 -25.77
CA ASP A 383 31.16 8.52 -27.12
C ASP A 383 31.89 9.89 -27.10
N GLY A 384 32.20 10.43 -25.91
CA GLY A 384 32.89 11.71 -25.74
C GLY A 384 31.99 12.94 -25.86
N SER A 385 30.68 12.76 -26.05
CA SER A 385 29.72 13.86 -26.03
C SER A 385 29.31 14.27 -24.61
N ASP A 386 28.84 15.51 -24.47
CA ASP A 386 28.24 16.01 -23.22
C ASP A 386 26.84 15.42 -22.92
N ARG A 387 26.42 14.40 -23.67
CA ARG A 387 25.14 13.74 -23.48
C ARG A 387 25.12 12.99 -22.15
N LYS A 388 24.13 13.29 -21.32
CA LYS A 388 23.91 12.59 -20.05
C LYS A 388 23.22 11.25 -20.28
N VAL A 389 23.84 10.18 -19.78
CA VAL A 389 23.35 8.80 -19.83
C VAL A 389 23.03 8.36 -18.40
N PRO A 390 21.87 7.74 -18.14
CA PRO A 390 21.51 7.28 -16.81
C PRO A 390 22.30 6.01 -16.45
N CYS A 391 22.58 5.78 -15.17
CA CYS A 391 23.18 4.51 -14.75
C CYS A 391 22.22 3.32 -14.97
N CYS A 392 20.91 3.56 -14.93
CA CYS A 392 19.88 2.59 -15.32
C CYS A 392 18.77 3.27 -16.13
N PRO A 393 18.43 2.77 -17.34
CA PRO A 393 17.34 3.33 -18.14
C PRO A 393 15.94 2.90 -17.66
N LEU A 394 15.84 1.79 -16.92
CA LEU A 394 14.58 1.24 -16.40
C LEU A 394 14.63 1.09 -14.87
N ILE A 395 13.58 1.53 -14.19
CA ILE A 395 13.38 1.40 -12.74
C ILE A 395 11.97 0.88 -12.46
N VAL A 396 11.83 -0.13 -11.61
CA VAL A 396 10.54 -0.63 -11.11
C VAL A 396 10.53 -0.60 -9.58
N GLU A 397 9.73 0.29 -9.00
CA GLU A 397 9.80 0.59 -7.56
C GLU A 397 9.09 -0.45 -6.68
N GLY A 398 9.87 -1.36 -6.08
CA GLY A 398 9.39 -2.31 -5.07
C GLY A 398 9.23 -1.70 -3.68
N ALA A 399 10.03 -0.70 -3.33
CA ALA A 399 9.98 0.02 -2.06
C ALA A 399 9.10 1.28 -2.14
N ASN A 400 8.43 1.59 -1.04
CA ASN A 400 7.57 2.77 -0.94
C ASN A 400 8.38 4.06 -0.93
N LEU A 401 7.97 5.02 -1.77
CA LEU A 401 8.47 6.39 -1.80
C LEU A 401 10.01 6.48 -1.95
N TYR A 402 10.63 5.51 -2.63
CA TYR A 402 12.09 5.44 -2.76
C TYR A 402 12.68 6.64 -3.51
N ILE A 403 12.01 7.07 -4.59
CA ILE A 403 12.38 8.23 -5.40
C ILE A 403 11.38 9.38 -5.15
N THR A 404 11.87 10.60 -4.92
CA THR A 404 10.97 11.76 -4.79
C THR A 404 10.35 12.17 -6.13
N PRO A 405 9.18 12.84 -6.15
CA PRO A 405 8.55 13.31 -7.39
C PRO A 405 9.50 14.15 -8.26
N GLU A 406 10.27 15.05 -7.66
CA GLU A 406 11.21 15.94 -8.35
C GLU A 406 12.34 15.15 -9.01
N ALA A 407 12.85 14.13 -8.32
CA ALA A 407 13.87 13.24 -8.87
C ALA A 407 13.35 12.42 -10.05
N ARG A 408 12.12 11.87 -9.98
CA ARG A 408 11.50 11.16 -11.11
C ARG A 408 11.33 12.10 -12.31
N ASP A 409 10.89 13.33 -12.08
CA ASP A 409 10.73 14.36 -13.11
C ASP A 409 12.08 14.74 -13.76
N ALA A 410 13.14 14.88 -12.96
CA ALA A 410 14.50 15.13 -13.45
C ALA A 410 15.05 13.95 -14.27
N MET A 411 14.85 12.72 -13.81
CA MET A 411 15.18 11.48 -14.52
C MET A 411 14.52 11.42 -15.90
N TRP A 412 13.22 11.70 -15.96
CA TRP A 412 12.48 11.73 -17.21
C TRP A 412 12.98 12.83 -18.17
N ARG A 413 13.08 14.08 -17.70
CA ARG A 413 13.48 15.22 -18.55
C ARG A 413 14.92 15.12 -19.07
N THR A 414 15.82 14.53 -18.28
CA THR A 414 17.25 14.50 -18.62
C THR A 414 17.59 13.39 -19.60
N ALA A 415 17.02 12.19 -19.42
CA ALA A 415 17.42 11.02 -20.19
C ALA A 415 16.28 10.04 -20.53
N GLY A 416 15.01 10.42 -20.32
CA GLY A 416 13.86 9.57 -20.65
C GLY A 416 13.80 8.28 -19.82
N VAL A 417 14.36 8.29 -18.60
CA VAL A 417 14.38 7.11 -17.71
C VAL A 417 12.96 6.63 -17.47
N THR A 418 12.72 5.34 -17.70
CA THR A 418 11.43 4.71 -17.50
C THR A 418 11.30 4.31 -16.03
N VAL A 419 10.36 4.92 -15.31
CA VAL A 419 10.13 4.64 -13.88
C VAL A 419 8.70 4.13 -13.67
N VAL A 420 8.55 2.85 -13.36
CA VAL A 420 7.28 2.29 -12.90
C VAL A 420 7.13 2.61 -11.41
N LYS A 421 6.20 3.51 -11.11
CA LYS A 421 5.97 4.05 -9.77
C LYS A 421 5.47 2.98 -8.79
N ASP A 422 5.87 3.10 -7.53
CA ASP A 422 5.50 2.22 -6.42
C ASP A 422 3.98 2.06 -6.22
N SER A 423 3.19 3.11 -6.49
CA SER A 423 1.72 3.04 -6.48
C SER A 423 1.11 2.04 -7.48
N SER A 424 1.90 1.53 -8.42
CA SER A 424 1.52 0.42 -9.33
C SER A 424 2.36 -0.82 -9.01
N ALA A 425 3.69 -0.68 -9.04
CA ALA A 425 4.63 -1.80 -9.03
C ALA A 425 4.53 -2.70 -7.79
N ASN A 426 4.26 -2.15 -6.60
CA ASN A 426 4.28 -2.91 -5.35
C ASN A 426 2.90 -3.11 -4.69
N LYS A 427 1.81 -2.86 -5.44
CA LYS A 427 0.44 -2.94 -4.90
C LYS A 427 0.01 -4.38 -4.53
N SER A 428 0.67 -5.42 -5.06
CA SER A 428 0.25 -6.81 -4.84
C SER A 428 0.19 -7.23 -3.37
N GLY A 429 0.99 -6.61 -2.49
CA GLY A 429 0.85 -6.79 -1.04
C GLY A 429 -0.50 -6.27 -0.52
N VAL A 430 -0.96 -5.09 -0.95
CA VAL A 430 -2.28 -4.57 -0.54
C VAL A 430 -3.43 -5.34 -1.19
N THR A 431 -3.22 -5.89 -2.39
CA THR A 431 -4.22 -6.76 -3.02
C THR A 431 -4.36 -8.09 -2.29
N THR A 432 -3.24 -8.69 -1.86
CA THR A 432 -3.25 -9.97 -1.12
C THR A 432 -4.05 -9.89 0.17
N SER A 433 -3.82 -8.85 0.98
CA SER A 433 -4.55 -8.75 2.24
C SER A 433 -6.02 -8.32 2.06
N SER A 434 -6.41 -7.76 0.91
CA SER A 434 -7.83 -7.57 0.54
C SER A 434 -8.50 -8.92 0.28
N PHE A 435 -7.85 -9.81 -0.48
CA PHE A 435 -8.33 -11.18 -0.65
C PHE A 435 -8.35 -11.98 0.66
N GLU A 436 -7.42 -11.74 1.59
CA GLU A 436 -7.48 -12.32 2.94
C GLU A 436 -8.72 -11.83 3.71
N VAL A 437 -9.05 -10.53 3.64
CA VAL A 437 -10.28 -9.96 4.24
C VAL A 437 -11.52 -10.62 3.66
N LEU A 438 -11.63 -10.66 2.33
CA LEU A 438 -12.78 -11.28 1.65
C LEU A 438 -12.89 -12.77 1.97
N ALA A 439 -11.78 -13.52 1.97
CA ALA A 439 -11.78 -14.92 2.36
C ALA A 439 -12.25 -15.10 3.82
N SER A 440 -11.82 -14.23 4.73
CA SER A 440 -12.24 -14.24 6.14
C SER A 440 -13.73 -13.93 6.34
N LEU A 441 -14.37 -13.26 5.38
CA LEU A 441 -15.81 -12.98 5.41
C LEU A 441 -16.63 -14.12 4.80
N LEU A 442 -16.06 -14.88 3.87
CA LEU A 442 -16.75 -15.95 3.13
C LEU A 442 -16.57 -17.36 3.72
N LEU A 443 -15.46 -17.57 4.42
CA LEU A 443 -15.02 -18.87 4.92
C LEU A 443 -14.87 -18.86 6.43
N THR A 444 -15.09 -20.02 7.03
CA THR A 444 -14.67 -20.30 8.40
C THR A 444 -13.14 -20.40 8.48
N GLU A 445 -12.60 -20.30 9.69
CA GLU A 445 -11.15 -20.44 9.92
C GLU A 445 -10.64 -21.84 9.49
N GLU A 446 -11.43 -22.88 9.76
CA GLU A 446 -11.13 -24.28 9.39
C GLU A 446 -11.08 -24.45 7.86
N GLU A 447 -12.12 -23.99 7.15
CA GLU A 447 -12.15 -24.03 5.67
C GLU A 447 -10.97 -23.28 5.05
N PHE A 448 -10.60 -22.11 5.60
CA PHE A 448 -9.45 -21.36 5.11
C PHE A 448 -8.15 -22.16 5.26
N VAL A 449 -7.94 -22.78 6.43
CA VAL A 449 -6.73 -23.55 6.74
C VAL A 449 -6.65 -24.79 5.85
N ASP A 450 -7.75 -25.54 5.71
CA ASP A 450 -7.82 -26.77 4.92
C ASP A 450 -7.54 -26.53 3.42
N HIS A 451 -7.81 -25.32 2.93
CA HIS A 451 -7.64 -24.95 1.53
C HIS A 451 -6.55 -23.91 1.29
N LYS A 452 -5.71 -23.62 2.29
CA LYS A 452 -4.76 -22.49 2.27
C LYS A 452 -3.87 -22.47 1.03
N GLU A 453 -3.27 -23.60 0.66
CA GLU A 453 -2.38 -23.66 -0.51
C GLU A 453 -3.11 -23.31 -1.81
N SER A 454 -4.32 -23.84 -2.01
CA SER A 454 -5.12 -23.54 -3.19
C SER A 454 -5.61 -22.10 -3.21
N ILE A 455 -6.00 -21.55 -2.05
CA ILE A 455 -6.40 -20.15 -1.91
C ILE A 455 -5.24 -19.24 -2.30
N VAL A 456 -4.05 -19.49 -1.74
CA VAL A 456 -2.85 -18.69 -2.02
C VAL A 456 -2.48 -18.78 -3.49
N HIS A 457 -2.54 -19.97 -4.10
CA HIS A 457 -2.27 -20.12 -5.54
C HIS A 457 -3.23 -19.27 -6.39
N GLY A 458 -4.54 -19.36 -6.14
CA GLY A 458 -5.54 -18.54 -6.85
C GLY A 458 -5.33 -17.04 -6.67
N VAL A 459 -4.95 -16.62 -5.46
CA VAL A 459 -4.59 -15.22 -5.17
C VAL A 459 -3.36 -14.81 -6.00
N LEU A 460 -2.27 -15.59 -5.99
CA LEU A 460 -1.04 -15.26 -6.73
C LEU A 460 -1.30 -15.11 -8.24
N GLU A 461 -2.10 -15.98 -8.84
CA GLU A 461 -2.49 -15.84 -10.26
C GLU A 461 -3.24 -14.53 -10.51
N ARG A 462 -4.18 -14.18 -9.62
CA ARG A 462 -4.90 -12.91 -9.72
C ARG A 462 -4.00 -11.69 -9.56
N LEU A 463 -3.00 -11.75 -8.66
CA LEU A 463 -2.02 -10.67 -8.50
C LEU A 463 -1.24 -10.43 -9.80
N ARG A 464 -0.81 -11.51 -10.47
CA ARG A 464 -0.08 -11.43 -11.74
C ARG A 464 -0.96 -10.89 -12.86
N GLU A 465 -2.21 -11.35 -12.95
CA GLU A 465 -3.20 -10.85 -13.92
C GLU A 465 -3.42 -9.33 -13.77
N GLN A 466 -3.66 -8.86 -12.53
CA GLN A 466 -3.89 -7.43 -12.27
C GLN A 466 -2.65 -6.57 -12.48
N ALA A 467 -1.46 -7.08 -12.15
CA ALA A 467 -0.20 -6.39 -12.44
C ALA A 467 0.03 -6.27 -13.95
N ALA A 468 -0.25 -7.33 -14.72
CA ALA A 468 -0.11 -7.33 -16.17
C ALA A 468 -1.07 -6.33 -16.83
N LEU A 469 -2.36 -6.36 -16.48
CA LEU A 469 -3.36 -5.44 -17.03
C LEU A 469 -2.99 -3.96 -16.80
N GLU A 470 -2.55 -3.60 -15.59
CA GLU A 470 -2.11 -2.23 -15.32
C GLU A 470 -0.84 -1.89 -16.08
N ALA A 471 0.16 -2.77 -16.09
CA ALA A 471 1.42 -2.53 -16.78
C ALA A 471 1.20 -2.28 -18.28
N GLU A 472 0.42 -3.14 -18.95
CA GLU A 472 0.13 -2.97 -20.38
C GLU A 472 -0.55 -1.63 -20.66
N LEU A 473 -1.57 -1.26 -19.87
CA LEU A 473 -2.23 0.03 -20.04
C LEU A 473 -1.25 1.21 -19.82
N LEU A 474 -0.41 1.15 -18.79
CA LEU A 474 0.54 2.22 -18.49
C LEU A 474 1.50 2.46 -19.67
N PHE A 475 1.99 1.39 -20.29
CA PHE A 475 2.88 1.50 -21.45
C PHE A 475 2.15 1.91 -22.72
N ASP A 476 0.93 1.42 -22.97
CA ASP A 476 0.09 1.88 -24.08
C ASP A 476 -0.20 3.38 -24.00
N GLU A 477 -0.54 3.88 -22.82
CA GLU A 477 -0.81 5.30 -22.60
C GLU A 477 0.47 6.14 -22.71
N ARG A 478 1.63 5.60 -22.33
CA ARG A 478 2.92 6.26 -22.56
C ARG A 478 3.21 6.42 -24.05
N GLU A 479 3.02 5.37 -24.83
CA GLU A 479 3.24 5.39 -26.28
C GLU A 479 2.31 6.38 -26.97
N LYS A 480 1.04 6.45 -26.54
CA LYS A 480 0.05 7.40 -27.07
C LYS A 480 0.33 8.85 -26.68
N SER A 481 0.69 9.10 -25.42
CA SER A 481 0.75 10.46 -24.87
C SER A 481 2.15 11.07 -24.78
N GLY A 482 3.20 10.26 -24.85
CA GLY A 482 4.58 10.67 -24.57
C GLY A 482 4.82 11.07 -23.10
N MET A 483 3.87 10.80 -22.20
CA MET A 483 3.96 11.18 -20.79
C MET A 483 4.79 10.19 -19.97
N ALA A 484 5.46 10.67 -18.92
CA ALA A 484 6.17 9.81 -17.98
C ALA A 484 5.21 8.87 -17.23
N LEU A 485 5.56 7.60 -17.09
CA LEU A 485 4.74 6.58 -16.41
C LEU A 485 4.26 6.98 -15.00
N PRO A 486 5.04 7.66 -14.13
CA PRO A 486 4.55 8.07 -12.83
C PRO A 486 3.31 8.97 -12.89
N LYS A 487 3.23 9.86 -13.90
CA LYS A 487 2.07 10.75 -14.10
C LYS A 487 0.86 10.01 -14.66
N ILE A 488 1.10 9.04 -15.53
CA ILE A 488 0.06 8.15 -16.06
C ILE A 488 -0.51 7.30 -14.93
N SER A 489 0.33 6.75 -14.05
CA SER A 489 -0.11 5.98 -12.87
C SER A 489 -0.99 6.79 -11.92
N GLU A 490 -0.66 8.05 -11.67
CA GLU A 490 -1.47 8.95 -10.85
C GLU A 490 -2.84 9.24 -11.50
N ARG A 491 -2.85 9.55 -12.80
CA ARG A 491 -4.10 9.75 -13.57
C ARG A 491 -4.97 8.51 -13.60
N LEU A 492 -4.36 7.34 -13.80
CA LEU A 492 -5.02 6.04 -13.79
C LEU A 492 -5.69 5.78 -12.46
N SER A 493 -4.96 6.00 -11.37
CA SER A 493 -5.50 5.83 -10.02
C SER A 493 -6.68 6.78 -9.80
N ALA A 494 -6.55 8.07 -10.16
CA ALA A 494 -7.61 9.06 -10.02
C ALA A 494 -8.86 8.72 -10.86
N ALA A 495 -8.68 8.24 -12.09
CA ALA A 495 -9.78 7.84 -12.98
C ALA A 495 -10.55 6.64 -12.43
N ILE A 496 -9.83 5.60 -11.96
CA ILE A 496 -10.45 4.40 -11.37
C ILE A 496 -11.18 4.77 -10.07
N ILE A 497 -10.56 5.59 -9.21
CA ILE A 497 -11.16 6.02 -7.94
C ILE A 497 -12.44 6.83 -8.18
N ARG A 498 -12.43 7.80 -9.10
CA ARG A 498 -13.63 8.57 -9.44
C ARG A 498 -14.77 7.66 -9.92
N LEU A 499 -14.44 6.72 -10.80
CA LEU A 499 -15.43 5.80 -11.36
C LEU A 499 -15.96 4.82 -10.30
N HIS A 500 -15.08 4.34 -9.43
CA HIS A 500 -15.44 3.52 -8.27
C HIS A 500 -16.48 4.24 -7.41
N ASP A 501 -16.21 5.49 -7.00
CA ASP A 501 -17.09 6.23 -6.09
C ASP A 501 -18.48 6.44 -6.69
N LEU A 502 -18.52 6.74 -7.98
CA LEU A 502 -19.76 6.99 -8.70
C LEU A 502 -20.62 5.71 -8.80
N ILE A 503 -19.99 4.57 -9.07
CA ILE A 503 -20.65 3.25 -9.08
C ILE A 503 -21.11 2.87 -7.68
N GLU A 504 -20.25 3.03 -6.67
CA GLU A 504 -20.56 2.71 -5.28
C GLU A 504 -21.75 3.53 -4.77
N GLN A 505 -21.77 4.84 -5.06
CA GLN A 505 -22.89 5.73 -4.70
C GLN A 505 -24.21 5.28 -5.33
N ARG A 506 -24.19 4.76 -6.56
CA ARG A 506 -25.38 4.24 -7.26
C ARG A 506 -25.87 2.92 -6.66
N LEU A 507 -24.96 2.06 -6.19
CA LEU A 507 -25.26 0.77 -5.56
C LEU A 507 -25.71 0.89 -4.10
N HIS A 508 -25.35 1.99 -3.43
CA HIS A 508 -25.61 2.21 -2.01
C HIS A 508 -27.08 2.59 -1.71
N GLU A 509 -27.51 2.35 -0.47
CA GLU A 509 -28.90 2.48 -0.01
C GLU A 509 -29.49 3.90 -0.13
N GLY A 510 -28.66 4.93 -0.36
CA GLY A 510 -29.09 6.31 -0.60
C GLY A 510 -29.88 6.51 -1.90
N CYS A 511 -29.88 5.53 -2.80
CA CYS A 511 -30.59 5.54 -4.09
C CYS A 511 -31.46 4.26 -4.24
N PRO A 512 -32.54 4.06 -3.47
CA PRO A 512 -33.18 2.74 -3.30
C PRO A 512 -33.69 2.09 -4.60
N ASP A 513 -34.32 2.85 -5.49
CA ASP A 513 -34.90 2.29 -6.72
C ASP A 513 -33.82 2.03 -7.77
N ALA A 514 -32.97 3.03 -7.96
CA ALA A 514 -31.78 3.00 -8.79
C ALA A 514 -30.78 1.89 -8.44
N GLY A 515 -30.52 1.68 -7.15
CA GLY A 515 -29.63 0.64 -6.65
C GLY A 515 -30.22 -0.75 -6.88
N LYS A 516 -31.53 -0.94 -6.64
CA LYS A 516 -32.22 -2.21 -6.94
C LYS A 516 -32.10 -2.59 -8.41
N GLU A 517 -32.35 -1.64 -9.31
CA GLU A 517 -32.21 -1.87 -10.75
C GLU A 517 -30.77 -2.24 -11.12
N MET A 518 -29.78 -1.54 -10.56
CA MET A 518 -28.37 -1.82 -10.83
C MET A 518 -27.96 -3.22 -10.34
N TRP A 519 -28.36 -3.61 -9.13
CA TRP A 519 -28.09 -4.95 -8.59
C TRP A 519 -28.73 -6.09 -9.40
N GLN A 520 -29.82 -5.82 -10.13
CA GLN A 520 -30.47 -6.83 -10.99
C GLN A 520 -29.74 -7.09 -12.31
N ARG A 521 -28.76 -6.26 -12.69
CA ARG A 521 -28.01 -6.41 -13.94
C ARG A 521 -27.08 -7.62 -13.87
N ALA A 522 -27.10 -8.44 -14.92
CA ALA A 522 -26.26 -9.63 -15.01
C ALA A 522 -24.76 -9.30 -14.91
N GLY A 523 -24.30 -8.21 -15.55
CA GLY A 523 -22.92 -7.77 -15.49
C GLY A 523 -22.46 -7.35 -14.08
N VAL A 524 -23.37 -6.82 -13.24
CA VAL A 524 -23.08 -6.49 -11.84
C VAL A 524 -22.86 -7.76 -11.01
N GLN A 525 -23.73 -8.76 -11.17
CA GLN A 525 -23.59 -10.05 -10.50
C GLN A 525 -22.33 -10.79 -10.98
N ALA A 526 -22.04 -10.72 -12.28
CA ALA A 526 -20.83 -11.27 -12.86
C ALA A 526 -19.56 -10.58 -12.32
N ALA A 527 -19.58 -9.25 -12.16
CA ALA A 527 -18.46 -8.51 -11.57
C ALA A 527 -18.19 -8.92 -10.11
N LEU A 528 -19.24 -9.07 -9.30
CA LEU A 528 -19.13 -9.55 -7.91
C LEU A 528 -18.48 -10.95 -7.86
N PHE A 529 -18.97 -11.88 -8.66
CA PHE A 529 -18.45 -13.25 -8.69
C PHE A 529 -17.04 -13.34 -9.27
N ALA A 530 -16.76 -12.61 -10.35
CA ALA A 530 -15.45 -12.59 -11.01
C ALA A 530 -14.34 -11.96 -10.15
N HIS A 531 -14.71 -11.14 -9.14
CA HIS A 531 -13.75 -10.62 -8.18
C HIS A 531 -13.07 -11.73 -7.37
N LEU A 532 -13.76 -12.84 -7.08
CA LEU A 532 -13.16 -13.98 -6.39
C LEU A 532 -11.96 -14.54 -7.17
N PRO A 533 -10.83 -14.86 -6.51
CA PRO A 533 -9.75 -15.61 -7.15
C PRO A 533 -10.27 -16.93 -7.73
N GLU A 534 -9.68 -17.41 -8.83
CA GLU A 534 -10.00 -18.74 -9.36
C GLU A 534 -9.64 -19.83 -8.34
N GLY A 535 -10.32 -20.97 -8.41
CA GLY A 535 -10.09 -22.12 -7.52
C GLY A 535 -11.09 -22.19 -6.37
N VAL A 536 -10.62 -22.67 -5.21
CA VAL A 536 -11.49 -23.20 -4.14
C VAL A 536 -12.52 -22.19 -3.62
N ILE A 537 -12.15 -20.93 -3.36
CA ILE A 537 -13.12 -19.93 -2.86
C ILE A 537 -14.27 -19.76 -3.84
N ARG A 538 -13.95 -19.61 -5.12
CA ARG A 538 -14.94 -19.43 -6.18
C ARG A 538 -15.83 -20.66 -6.33
N ASP A 539 -15.24 -21.87 -6.25
CA ASP A 539 -15.99 -23.12 -6.34
C ASP A 539 -16.95 -23.30 -5.15
N MET A 540 -16.54 -22.94 -3.94
CA MET A 540 -17.38 -22.98 -2.74
C MET A 540 -18.54 -21.99 -2.85
N VAL A 541 -18.27 -20.73 -3.21
CA VAL A 541 -19.32 -19.72 -3.40
C VAL A 541 -20.26 -20.07 -4.54
N LYS A 542 -19.78 -20.74 -5.59
CA LYS A 542 -20.65 -21.22 -6.69
C LYS A 542 -21.63 -22.30 -6.22
N LYS A 543 -21.22 -23.15 -5.28
CA LYS A 543 -22.06 -24.21 -4.70
C LYS A 543 -23.02 -23.66 -3.64
N GLU A 544 -22.58 -22.67 -2.86
CA GLU A 544 -23.29 -22.06 -1.74
C GLU A 544 -23.31 -20.52 -1.89
N PRO A 545 -24.14 -19.97 -2.79
CA PRO A 545 -24.20 -18.52 -3.04
C PRO A 545 -24.58 -17.68 -1.82
N GLU A 546 -25.30 -18.24 -0.86
CA GLU A 546 -25.71 -17.63 0.41
C GLU A 546 -24.53 -17.18 1.28
N ARG A 547 -23.30 -17.67 1.00
CA ARG A 547 -22.08 -17.17 1.67
C ARG A 547 -21.89 -15.66 1.51
N TRP A 548 -22.42 -15.06 0.44
CA TRP A 548 -22.43 -13.61 0.27
C TRP A 548 -23.25 -12.85 1.32
N ASP A 549 -24.16 -13.51 2.03
CA ASP A 549 -24.96 -12.88 3.08
C ASP A 549 -24.12 -12.54 4.32
N ALA A 550 -22.99 -13.21 4.51
CA ALA A 550 -22.00 -12.88 5.53
C ALA A 550 -21.19 -11.60 5.19
N VAL A 551 -21.17 -11.21 3.90
CA VAL A 551 -20.43 -10.03 3.44
C VAL A 551 -21.33 -8.79 3.53
N PRO A 552 -20.91 -7.73 4.25
CA PRO A 552 -21.67 -6.49 4.34
C PRO A 552 -22.04 -5.93 2.97
N LEU A 553 -23.25 -5.39 2.82
CA LEU A 553 -23.73 -4.85 1.54
C LEU A 553 -22.83 -3.72 1.01
N SER A 554 -22.34 -2.85 1.89
CA SER A 554 -21.37 -1.81 1.52
C SER A 554 -20.09 -2.41 0.93
N TYR A 555 -19.54 -3.45 1.55
CA TYR A 555 -18.35 -4.14 1.04
C TYR A 555 -18.62 -4.83 -0.31
N ARG A 556 -19.79 -5.47 -0.49
CA ARG A 556 -20.22 -6.02 -1.78
C ARG A 556 -20.34 -4.94 -2.87
N ALA A 557 -20.88 -3.77 -2.52
CA ALA A 557 -20.95 -2.63 -3.42
C ALA A 557 -19.55 -2.14 -3.83
N SER A 558 -18.61 -2.02 -2.89
CA SER A 558 -17.23 -1.64 -3.19
C SER A 558 -16.49 -2.70 -4.03
N ILE A 559 -16.80 -4.00 -3.87
CA ILE A 559 -16.26 -5.07 -4.74
C ILE A 559 -16.71 -4.85 -6.19
N VAL A 560 -18.01 -4.66 -6.40
CA VAL A 560 -18.58 -4.41 -7.72
C VAL A 560 -17.99 -3.14 -8.33
N ALA A 561 -17.95 -2.06 -7.55
CA ALA A 561 -17.42 -0.77 -7.98
C ALA A 561 -15.95 -0.87 -8.42
N SER A 562 -15.08 -1.46 -7.59
CA SER A 562 -13.65 -1.62 -7.91
C SER A 562 -13.43 -2.51 -9.12
N ARG A 563 -14.20 -3.61 -9.26
CA ARG A 563 -14.05 -4.53 -10.39
C ARG A 563 -14.53 -3.90 -11.70
N ILE A 564 -15.68 -3.23 -11.71
CA ILE A 564 -16.19 -2.56 -12.92
C ILE A 564 -15.29 -1.39 -13.29
N ALA A 565 -14.94 -0.54 -12.33
CA ALA A 565 -14.14 0.65 -12.59
C ALA A 565 -12.76 0.33 -13.18
N SER A 566 -12.02 -0.58 -12.55
CA SER A 566 -10.69 -0.99 -13.02
C SER A 566 -10.75 -1.68 -14.40
N ARG A 567 -11.67 -2.64 -14.59
CA ARG A 567 -11.80 -3.38 -15.85
C ARG A 567 -12.26 -2.50 -17.01
N ALA A 568 -13.20 -1.58 -16.78
CA ALA A 568 -13.64 -0.65 -17.81
C ALA A 568 -12.48 0.24 -18.27
N ILE A 569 -11.67 0.76 -17.35
CA ILE A 569 -10.52 1.61 -17.70
C ILE A 569 -9.40 0.79 -18.35
N TYR A 570 -9.07 -0.40 -17.83
CA TYR A 570 -8.07 -1.29 -18.45
C TYR A 570 -8.44 -1.72 -19.87
N SER A 571 -9.73 -1.86 -20.16
CA SER A 571 -10.19 -2.30 -21.49
C SER A 571 -10.32 -1.14 -22.49
N ASN A 572 -10.68 0.07 -22.04
CA ASN A 572 -10.98 1.21 -22.92
C ASN A 572 -9.89 2.29 -22.96
N GLY A 573 -8.91 2.24 -22.03
CA GLY A 573 -7.86 3.25 -21.88
C GLY A 573 -8.27 4.43 -21.01
N LEU A 574 -7.27 5.24 -20.63
CA LEU A 574 -7.46 6.36 -19.69
C LEU A 574 -8.44 7.41 -20.18
N GLY A 575 -8.36 7.73 -21.48
CA GLY A 575 -9.20 8.76 -22.07
C GLY A 575 -10.69 8.41 -22.11
N TRP A 576 -11.08 7.15 -21.89
CA TRP A 576 -12.50 6.74 -21.92
C TRP A 576 -13.31 7.45 -20.83
N ALA A 577 -12.82 7.45 -19.59
CA ALA A 577 -13.49 8.12 -18.47
C ALA A 577 -13.21 9.63 -18.41
N GLU A 578 -12.05 10.08 -18.89
CA GLU A 578 -11.65 11.50 -18.83
C GLU A 578 -12.37 12.40 -19.86
N ARG A 579 -12.88 11.83 -20.96
CA ARG A 579 -13.57 12.60 -22.02
C ARG A 579 -15.04 12.88 -21.73
N VAL A 580 -15.60 12.31 -20.66
CA VAL A 580 -17.03 12.45 -20.35
C VAL A 580 -17.23 13.64 -19.42
N GLU A 581 -18.02 14.61 -19.88
CA GLU A 581 -18.15 15.93 -19.26
C GLU A 581 -19.00 15.96 -17.97
N SER A 582 -19.86 14.95 -17.76
CA SER A 582 -20.70 14.84 -16.55
C SER A 582 -20.63 13.46 -15.92
N ASP A 583 -20.87 13.40 -14.61
CA ASP A 583 -20.97 12.14 -13.87
C ASP A 583 -22.14 11.27 -14.38
N ASP A 584 -23.28 11.88 -14.74
CA ASP A 584 -24.43 11.15 -15.28
C ASP A 584 -24.09 10.45 -16.61
N ALA A 585 -23.46 11.16 -17.55
CA ALA A 585 -23.07 10.58 -18.83
C ALA A 585 -21.99 9.50 -18.66
N LEU A 586 -21.13 9.63 -17.65
CA LEU A 586 -20.14 8.60 -17.34
C LEU A 586 -20.81 7.35 -16.79
N MET A 587 -21.84 7.52 -15.94
CA MET A 587 -22.64 6.38 -15.47
C MET A 587 -23.39 5.69 -16.60
N ASP A 588 -23.97 6.43 -17.55
CA ASP A 588 -24.62 5.81 -18.71
C ASP A 588 -23.63 4.95 -19.52
N ALA A 589 -22.41 5.45 -19.73
CA ALA A 589 -21.35 4.71 -20.40
C ALA A 589 -20.94 3.45 -19.61
N VAL A 590 -20.88 3.53 -18.27
CA VAL A 590 -20.63 2.37 -17.41
C VAL A 590 -21.74 1.35 -17.52
N LEU A 591 -23.00 1.78 -17.45
CA LEU A 591 -24.15 0.86 -17.54
C LEU A 591 -24.15 0.13 -18.88
N ALA A 592 -23.87 0.84 -19.99
CA ALA A 592 -23.72 0.22 -21.30
C ALA A 592 -22.55 -0.78 -21.36
N TRP A 593 -21.42 -0.45 -20.72
CA TRP A 593 -20.28 -1.37 -20.63
C TRP A 593 -20.60 -2.62 -19.81
N VAL A 594 -21.31 -2.46 -18.68
CA VAL A 594 -21.74 -3.55 -17.80
C VAL A 594 -22.75 -4.47 -18.50
N ASP A 595 -23.64 -3.93 -19.33
CA ASP A 595 -24.61 -4.74 -20.07
C ASP A 595 -23.99 -5.49 -21.26
N ALA A 596 -22.84 -5.03 -21.75
CA ALA A 596 -22.11 -5.63 -22.86
C ALA A 596 -21.06 -6.67 -22.44
N ALA A 597 -20.59 -6.60 -21.19
CA ALA A 597 -19.60 -7.49 -20.58
C ALA A 597 -20.24 -8.78 -20.05
#